data_AF-A0A0F2PEV7-F1
#
_entry.id   AF-A0A0F2PEV7-F1
#
_cell.length_a   1.000
_cell.length_b   1.000
_cell.length_c   1.000
_cell.angle_alpha   90.00
_cell.angle_beta   90.00
_cell.angle_gamma   90.00
#
_symmetry.space_group_name_H-M   'P 1'
#
loop_
_entity.id
_entity.type
_entity.pdbx_description
1 polymer ?
#
loop_
_entity_poly.entity_id
_entity_poly.type
_entity_poly.pdbx_seq_one_letter_code
_entity_poly.pdbx_strand_id
1 'polypeptide(L)'
;MNIISFAFSYFDLTTLNFVEWAGIVIYGNVPPFIFAEMIWAFIAQIFFAGGLGIVFIYLVPQVTSKNLLFKGWFYGGMVWFILYGISMLYEVTGTTPLPLKTSVSDFVGASIYGVILAEVSKRMLKKFELTS
;
A
#
# COMPACT_ATOMS: atom_id res chain seq x y z
N MET A 1 -3.83 0.21 -4.49
CA MET A 1 -2.41 -0.04 -4.81
C MET A 1 -2.26 -1.15 -5.86
N ASN A 2 -2.95 -2.29 -5.72
CA ASN A 2 -2.82 -3.42 -6.67
C ASN A 2 -3.07 -3.08 -8.14
N ILE A 3 -4.18 -2.38 -8.48
CA ILE A 3 -4.49 -2.03 -9.87
C ILE A 3 -3.36 -1.21 -10.51
N ILE A 4 -2.83 -0.24 -9.76
CA ILE A 4 -1.75 0.64 -10.21
C ILE A 4 -0.44 -0.15 -10.35
N SER A 5 -0.16 -1.04 -9.40
CA SER A 5 1.02 -1.90 -9.40
C SER A 5 1.00 -2.90 -10.55
N PHE A 6 -0.15 -3.49 -10.87
CA PHE A 6 -0.32 -4.33 -12.06
C PHE A 6 -0.14 -3.53 -13.35
N ALA A 7 -0.68 -2.31 -13.43
CA ALA A 7 -0.45 -1.44 -14.58
C ALA A 7 1.05 -1.11 -14.73
N PHE A 8 1.73 -0.76 -13.65
CA PHE A 8 3.19 -0.50 -13.68
C PHE A 8 4.00 -1.74 -14.04
N SER A 9 3.58 -2.93 -13.59
CA SER A 9 4.24 -4.18 -13.97
C SER A 9 4.06 -4.47 -15.46
N TYR A 10 2.85 -4.23 -16.00
CA TYR A 10 2.58 -4.36 -17.44
C TYR A 10 3.42 -3.41 -18.30
N PHE A 11 3.70 -2.19 -17.81
CA PHE A 11 4.56 -1.22 -18.48
C PHE A 11 6.06 -1.34 -18.13
N ASP A 12 6.48 -2.41 -17.44
CA ASP A 12 7.86 -2.63 -16.94
C ASP A 12 8.43 -1.46 -16.10
N LEU A 13 7.54 -0.71 -15.44
CA LEU A 13 7.89 0.37 -14.52
C LEU A 13 8.20 -0.14 -13.12
N THR A 14 7.76 -1.36 -12.77
CA THR A 14 8.14 -2.06 -11.54
C THR A 14 8.61 -3.48 -11.82
N THR A 15 9.63 -3.93 -11.09
CA THR A 15 10.12 -5.32 -11.09
C THR A 15 9.46 -6.20 -10.04
N LEU A 16 8.73 -5.61 -9.10
CA LEU A 16 8.07 -6.32 -8.01
C LEU A 16 6.73 -5.66 -7.74
N ASN A 17 5.63 -6.36 -8.03
CA ASN A 17 4.31 -5.83 -7.76
C ASN A 17 3.85 -6.15 -6.32
N PHE A 18 2.83 -5.47 -5.81
CA PHE A 18 2.39 -5.65 -4.41
C PHE A 18 1.85 -7.05 -4.08
N VAL A 19 1.37 -7.79 -5.09
CA VAL A 19 0.91 -9.18 -4.90
C VAL A 19 2.10 -10.11 -4.77
N GLU A 20 3.12 -9.92 -5.60
CA GLU A 20 4.39 -10.65 -5.47
C GLU A 20 5.09 -10.33 -4.16
N TRP A 21 5.11 -9.06 -3.74
CA TRP A 21 5.64 -8.67 -2.44
C TRP A 21 4.88 -9.35 -1.29
N ALA A 22 3.54 -9.37 -1.33
CA ALA A 22 2.74 -10.10 -0.35
C ALA A 22 3.03 -11.60 -0.38
N GLY A 23 3.21 -12.19 -1.57
CA GLY A 23 3.61 -13.58 -1.74
C GLY A 23 4.94 -13.88 -1.08
N ILE A 24 5.97 -13.04 -1.29
CA ILE A 24 7.28 -13.16 -0.64
C ILE A 24 7.13 -13.16 0.88
N VAL A 25 6.34 -12.23 1.43
CA VAL A 25 6.14 -12.10 2.88
C VAL A 25 5.40 -13.32 3.47
N ILE A 26 4.42 -13.87 2.75
CA ILE A 26 3.56 -14.96 3.26
C ILE A 26 4.22 -16.33 3.10
N TYR A 27 4.86 -16.56 1.96
CA TYR A 27 5.40 -17.86 1.59
C TYR A 27 6.89 -18.01 1.90
N GLY A 28 7.61 -16.88 2.09
CA GLY A 28 9.04 -16.88 2.37
C GLY A 28 9.91 -17.32 1.19
N ASN A 29 9.37 -17.38 -0.02
CA ASN A 29 10.07 -17.67 -1.26
C ASN A 29 9.83 -16.57 -2.30
N VAL A 30 10.73 -16.49 -3.28
CA VAL A 30 10.65 -15.52 -4.37
C VAL A 30 9.81 -16.07 -5.54
N PRO A 31 9.21 -15.20 -6.38
CA PRO A 31 8.56 -15.63 -7.62
C PRO A 31 9.45 -16.54 -8.50
N PRO A 32 8.87 -17.39 -9.36
CA PRO A 32 7.47 -17.38 -9.79
C PRO A 32 6.52 -18.09 -8.82
N PHE A 33 5.32 -17.53 -8.66
CA PHE A 33 4.21 -18.12 -7.91
C PHE A 33 3.20 -18.78 -8.86
N ILE A 34 2.57 -19.87 -8.44
CA ILE A 34 1.44 -20.46 -9.18
C ILE A 34 0.17 -19.62 -9.01
N PHE A 35 -0.82 -19.82 -9.89
CA PHE A 35 -2.05 -19.02 -9.89
C PHE A 35 -2.79 -18.99 -8.54
N ALA A 36 -2.85 -20.13 -7.85
CA ALA A 36 -3.47 -20.22 -6.53
C ALA A 36 -2.72 -19.41 -5.46
N GLU A 37 -1.38 -19.42 -5.50
CA GLU A 37 -0.53 -18.63 -4.60
C GLU A 37 -0.73 -17.13 -4.86
N MET A 38 -0.81 -16.72 -6.12
CA MET A 38 -1.09 -15.33 -6.47
C MET A 38 -2.46 -14.86 -5.96
N ILE A 39 -3.51 -15.68 -6.06
CA ILE A 39 -4.83 -15.34 -5.51
C ILE A 39 -4.76 -15.14 -4.01
N TRP A 40 -4.11 -16.05 -3.29
CA TRP A 40 -4.02 -15.97 -1.84
C TRP A 40 -3.19 -14.79 -1.37
N ALA A 41 -2.05 -14.53 -2.03
CA ALA A 41 -1.23 -13.35 -1.79
C ALA A 41 -2.02 -12.06 -2.06
N PHE A 42 -2.85 -12.01 -3.12
CA PHE A 42 -3.70 -10.87 -3.42
C PHE A 42 -4.75 -10.62 -2.33
N ILE A 43 -5.40 -11.67 -1.82
CA ILE A 43 -6.35 -11.58 -0.72
C ILE A 43 -5.66 -11.00 0.52
N ALA A 44 -4.51 -11.55 0.90
CA ALA A 44 -3.76 -11.07 2.04
C ALA A 44 -3.29 -9.61 1.87
N GLN A 45 -2.89 -9.22 0.65
CA GLN A 45 -2.57 -7.84 0.32
C GLN A 45 -3.77 -6.92 0.55
N ILE A 46 -4.98 -7.33 0.15
CA ILE A 46 -6.22 -6.56 0.40
C ILE A 46 -6.46 -6.39 1.90
N PHE A 47 -6.31 -7.45 2.69
CA PHE A 47 -6.46 -7.37 4.15
C PHE A 47 -5.44 -6.42 4.77
N PHE A 48 -4.19 -6.50 4.33
CA PHE A 48 -3.14 -5.59 4.77
C PHE A 48 -3.47 -4.13 4.42
N ALA A 49 -3.88 -3.86 3.18
CA ALA A 49 -4.31 -2.53 2.75
C ALA A 49 -5.58 -2.04 3.48
N GLY A 50 -6.50 -2.94 3.83
CA GLY A 50 -7.66 -2.62 4.66
C GLY A 50 -7.25 -2.23 6.08
N GLY A 51 -6.31 -2.97 6.68
CA GLY A 51 -5.74 -2.67 8.00
C GLY A 51 -5.08 -1.28 8.04
N LEU A 52 -4.31 -0.92 7.01
CA LEU A 52 -3.77 0.43 6.87
C LEU A 52 -4.87 1.50 6.79
N GLY A 53 -6.00 1.19 6.15
CA GLY A 53 -7.18 2.07 6.11
C GLY A 53 -7.79 2.31 7.49
N ILE A 54 -7.90 1.25 8.30
CA ILE A 54 -8.39 1.33 9.69
C ILE A 54 -7.46 2.24 10.51
N VAL A 55 -6.15 2.00 10.45
CA VAL A 55 -5.15 2.82 11.16
C VAL A 55 -5.28 4.30 10.77
N PHE A 56 -5.45 4.59 9.48
CA PHE A 56 -5.66 5.95 9.00
C PHE A 56 -6.90 6.60 9.63
N ILE A 57 -8.06 5.94 9.58
CA ILE A 57 -9.33 6.49 10.05
C ILE A 57 -9.29 6.84 11.54
N TYR A 58 -8.65 6.00 12.36
CA TYR A 58 -8.60 6.23 13.81
C TYR A 58 -7.56 7.29 14.23
N LEU A 59 -6.40 7.35 13.56
CA LEU A 59 -5.29 8.18 14.01
C LEU A 59 -5.21 9.54 13.30
N VAL A 60 -5.46 9.57 11.99
CA VAL A 60 -5.07 10.71 11.15
C VAL A 60 -6.08 11.87 11.16
N PRO A 61 -7.41 11.64 11.13
CA PRO A 61 -8.40 12.71 11.25
C PRO A 61 -8.32 13.50 12.56
N GLN A 62 -7.91 12.87 13.67
CA GLN A 62 -7.85 13.47 15.01
C GLN A 62 -6.81 14.61 15.13
N VAL A 63 -5.85 14.68 14.21
CA VAL A 63 -4.85 15.75 14.20
C VAL A 63 -5.48 17.06 13.69
N THR A 64 -5.30 18.18 14.37
CA THR A 64 -5.99 19.48 14.15
C THR A 64 -5.82 20.15 12.76
N SER A 65 -5.09 19.54 11.82
CA SER A 65 -4.86 20.09 10.48
C SER A 65 -6.11 20.01 9.59
N LYS A 66 -6.45 21.14 8.94
CA LYS A 66 -7.56 21.29 7.99
C LYS A 66 -7.43 20.48 6.68
N ASN A 67 -6.24 20.01 6.31
CA ASN A 67 -6.02 19.37 5.00
C ASN A 67 -5.88 17.84 5.08
N LEU A 68 -7.02 17.13 5.06
CA LEU A 68 -7.03 15.66 5.14
C LEU A 68 -6.36 14.99 3.92
N LEU A 69 -6.42 15.60 2.73
CA LEU A 69 -5.81 15.04 1.52
C LEU A 69 -4.28 15.00 1.63
N PHE A 70 -3.68 16.09 2.13
CA PHE A 70 -2.24 16.12 2.40
C PHE A 70 -1.83 15.08 3.44
N LYS A 71 -2.62 14.91 4.51
CA LYS A 71 -2.36 13.85 5.49
C LYS A 71 -2.46 12.45 4.90
N GLY A 72 -3.42 12.23 3.99
CA GLY A 72 -3.55 11.01 3.21
C GLY A 72 -2.29 10.69 2.42
N TRP A 73 -1.85 11.65 1.62
CA TRP A 73 -0.61 11.53 0.85
C TRP A 73 0.61 11.24 1.73
N PHE A 74 0.79 12.03 2.80
CA PHE A 74 1.89 11.85 3.73
C PHE A 74 1.87 10.48 4.43
N TYR A 75 0.68 10.03 4.86
CA TYR A 75 0.49 8.70 5.42
C TYR A 75 0.89 7.60 4.45
N GLY A 76 0.45 7.68 3.19
CA GLY A 76 0.86 6.75 2.14
C GLY A 76 2.38 6.70 1.96
N GLY A 77 3.03 7.87 1.87
CA GLY A 77 4.49 7.96 1.78
C GLY A 77 5.21 7.36 2.98
N MET A 78 4.72 7.59 4.20
CA MET A 78 5.29 6.99 5.41
C MET A 78 5.12 5.47 5.45
N VAL A 79 3.95 4.95 5.08
CA VAL A 79 3.72 3.51 5.00
C VAL A 79 4.69 2.86 4.01
N TRP A 80 4.86 3.45 2.82
CA TRP A 80 5.82 2.98 1.83
C TRP A 80 7.24 2.92 2.40
N PHE A 81 7.71 4.01 3.01
CA PHE A 81 9.04 4.08 3.60
C PHE A 81 9.25 3.07 4.73
N ILE A 82 8.27 2.95 5.64
CA ILE A 82 8.31 2.00 6.76
C ILE A 82 8.36 0.55 6.26
N LEU A 83 7.55 0.20 5.25
CA LEU A 83 7.55 -1.15 4.69
C LEU A 83 8.90 -1.54 4.08
N TYR A 84 9.55 -0.60 3.40
CA TYR A 84 10.89 -0.81 2.87
C TYR A 84 11.92 -0.95 3.99
N GLY A 85 11.83 -0.11 5.02
CA GLY A 85 12.66 -0.20 6.22
C GLY A 85 12.52 -1.56 6.93
N ILE A 86 11.29 -2.05 7.12
CA ILE A 86 11.03 -3.36 7.71
C ILE A 86 11.62 -4.48 6.83
N SER A 87 11.37 -4.43 5.52
CA SER A 87 11.88 -5.47 4.59
C SER A 87 13.41 -5.53 4.58
N MET A 88 14.08 -4.38 4.73
CA MET A 88 15.52 -4.28 4.88
C MET A 88 16.02 -4.81 6.23
N LEU A 89 15.38 -4.42 7.34
CA LEU A 89 15.78 -4.83 8.69
C LEU A 89 15.68 -6.35 8.91
N TYR A 90 14.70 -6.99 8.28
CA TYR A 90 14.50 -8.44 8.35
C TYR A 90 15.13 -9.20 7.18
N GLU A 91 15.92 -8.53 6.34
CA GLU A 91 16.61 -9.14 5.19
C GLU A 91 15.68 -10.00 4.32
N VAL A 92 14.48 -9.49 4.03
CA VAL A 92 13.45 -10.27 3.32
C VAL A 92 13.95 -10.57 1.90
N THR A 93 14.31 -11.83 1.66
CA THR A 93 14.85 -12.31 0.38
C THR A 93 13.93 -11.93 -0.78
N GLY A 94 14.50 -11.36 -1.85
CA GLY A 94 13.74 -10.92 -3.03
C GLY A 94 13.18 -9.50 -2.93
N THR A 95 13.37 -8.80 -1.81
CA THR A 95 13.05 -7.37 -1.66
C THR A 95 14.29 -6.46 -1.69
N THR A 96 15.48 -7.05 -1.75
CA THR A 96 16.75 -6.31 -1.87
C THR A 96 17.71 -7.05 -2.82
N PRO A 97 18.46 -6.33 -3.69
CA PRO A 97 18.37 -4.88 -3.95
C PRO A 97 17.14 -4.51 -4.80
N LEU A 98 16.48 -3.40 -4.47
CA LEU A 98 15.32 -2.89 -5.21
C LEU A 98 15.74 -1.78 -6.19
N PRO A 99 15.37 -1.86 -7.49
CA PRO A 99 15.73 -0.82 -8.43
C PRO A 99 14.92 0.46 -8.21
N LEU A 100 15.50 1.61 -8.56
CA LEU A 100 14.87 2.93 -8.39
C LEU A 100 13.49 3.00 -9.06
N LYS A 101 13.31 2.34 -10.21
CA LYS A 101 12.02 2.31 -10.93
C LYS A 101 10.89 1.75 -10.06
N THR A 102 11.13 0.62 -9.41
CA THR A 102 10.20 -0.03 -8.47
C THR A 102 9.92 0.87 -7.27
N SER A 103 10.97 1.44 -6.68
CA SER A 103 10.85 2.36 -5.54
C SER A 103 9.97 3.58 -5.85
N VAL A 104 10.14 4.19 -7.03
CA VAL A 104 9.34 5.34 -7.46
C VAL A 104 7.91 4.93 -7.79
N SER A 105 7.72 3.81 -8.49
CA SER A 105 6.41 3.25 -8.79
C SER A 105 5.60 2.95 -7.52
N ASP A 106 6.24 2.36 -6.51
CA ASP A 106 5.58 2.05 -5.23
C ASP A 106 5.24 3.33 -4.46
N PHE A 107 6.12 4.33 -4.46
CA PHE A 107 5.84 5.63 -3.86
C PHE A 107 4.64 6.33 -4.53
N VAL A 108 4.55 6.28 -5.87
CA VAL A 108 3.40 6.82 -6.61
C VAL A 108 2.14 6.03 -6.27
N GLY A 109 2.21 4.71 -6.21
CA GLY A 109 1.10 3.85 -5.81
C GLY A 109 0.62 4.15 -4.39
N ALA A 110 1.54 4.39 -3.46
CA ALA A 110 1.25 4.71 -2.06
C ALA A 110 0.66 6.11 -1.91
N SER A 111 1.18 7.07 -2.67
CA SER A 111 0.66 8.44 -2.76
C SER A 111 -0.80 8.44 -3.22
N ILE A 112 -1.10 7.73 -4.30
CA ILE A 112 -2.47 7.64 -4.85
C ILE A 112 -3.39 6.94 -3.85
N TYR A 113 -2.95 5.84 -3.26
CA TYR A 113 -3.73 5.13 -2.23
C TYR A 113 -4.04 6.02 -1.03
N GLY A 114 -3.05 6.73 -0.49
CA GLY A 114 -3.23 7.63 0.65
C GLY A 114 -4.21 8.77 0.36
N VAL A 115 -4.12 9.40 -0.81
CA VAL A 115 -5.07 10.46 -1.23
C VAL A 115 -6.49 9.93 -1.38
N ILE A 116 -6.66 8.77 -2.05
CA ILE A 116 -7.97 8.13 -2.21
C ILE A 116 -8.56 7.76 -0.83
N LEU A 117 -7.75 7.19 0.05
CA LEU A 117 -8.16 6.83 1.41
C LEU A 117 -8.64 8.04 2.20
N ALA A 118 -7.94 9.17 2.12
CA ALA A 118 -8.36 10.43 2.73
C ALA A 118 -9.69 10.94 2.17
N GLU A 119 -9.87 10.95 0.85
CA GLU A 119 -11.10 11.43 0.22
C GLU A 119 -12.30 10.53 0.54
N VAL A 120 -12.12 9.20 0.52
CA VAL A 120 -13.17 8.24 0.91
C VAL A 120 -13.53 8.41 2.37
N SER A 121 -12.53 8.50 3.26
CA SER A 121 -12.76 8.71 4.70
C SER A 121 -13.52 10.01 4.97
N LYS A 122 -13.17 11.10 4.29
CA LYS A 122 -13.88 12.39 4.37
C LYS A 122 -15.36 12.24 4.02
N ARG A 123 -15.66 11.53 2.95
CA ARG A 123 -17.05 11.30 2.48
C ARG A 123 -17.83 10.41 3.44
N MET A 124 -17.19 9.37 3.98
CA MET A 124 -17.81 8.48 4.96
C MET A 124 -18.14 9.23 6.25
N LEU A 125 -17.19 9.97 6.82
CA LEU A 125 -17.39 10.76 8.04
C LEU A 125 -18.52 11.78 7.87
N LYS A 126 -18.53 12.54 6.76
CA LYS A 126 -19.62 13.47 6.45
C LYS A 126 -20.98 12.77 6.34
N LYS A 127 -21.03 11.57 5.79
CA LYS A 127 -22.28 10.80 5.68
C LYS A 127 -22.80 10.37 7.05
N PHE A 128 -21.93 9.96 7.96
CA PHE A 128 -22.32 9.58 9.32
C PHE A 128 -22.90 10.76 10.10
N GLU A 129 -22.30 11.95 10.01
CA GLU A 129 -22.79 13.19 10.65
C GLU A 129 -24.17 13.63 10.13
N LEU A 130 -24.53 13.31 8.88
CA LEU A 130 -25.83 13.65 8.30
C LEU A 130 -26.95 12.66 8.69
N THR A 131 -26.62 11.56 9.36
CA THR A 131 -27.57 10.51 9.78
C THR A 131 -27.78 10.42 11.28
N SER A 132 -27.05 11.22 12.08
CA SER A 132 -27.17 11.35 13.54
C SER A 132 -27.94 12.61 13.92
#